data_AF-M3DCD1-F1
#
_entry.id   AF-M3DCD1-F1
#
_cell.length_a   1.000
_cell.length_b   1.000
_cell.length_c   1.000
_cell.angle_alpha   90.00
_cell.angle_beta   90.00
_cell.angle_gamma   90.00
#
_symmetry.space_group_name_H-M   'P 1'
#
loop_
_entity.id
_entity.type
_entity.pdbx_description
1 polymer ?
#
loop_
_entity_poly.entity_id
_entity_poly.type
_entity_poly.pdbx_seq_one_letter_code
_entity_poly.pdbx_strand_id
1 'polypeptide(L)'
;MDPGDWPGNLGAGLLPAPDGTCQGVFLRYDLFGGRGPAMIIGNLPEGSAARDVPEGEVPFEVGQLLLALENDEEVTVVGTEDVPVMQGDNLLIVRRVKLSESRISCVQFDRSDNVLVTIAAWDRPITDDLYALLKPLPAELFQQG
;
A
#
# COMPACT_ATOMS: atom_id res chain seq x y z
N MET A 1 -2.41 15.44 -17.17
CA MET A 1 -3.74 15.03 -16.70
C MET A 1 -3.93 15.76 -15.40
N ASP A 2 -4.96 16.59 -15.26
CA ASP A 2 -5.16 17.34 -14.02
C ASP A 2 -5.61 16.36 -12.92
N PRO A 3 -5.20 16.54 -11.65
CA PRO A 3 -5.64 15.67 -10.55
C PRO A 3 -7.17 15.60 -10.38
N GLY A 4 -7.90 16.61 -10.87
CA GLY A 4 -9.37 16.64 -10.90
C GLY A 4 -10.00 15.82 -12.04
N ASP A 5 -9.20 15.36 -13.01
CA ASP A 5 -9.67 14.48 -14.10
C ASP A 5 -9.68 13.00 -13.68
N TRP A 6 -9.17 12.68 -12.48
CA TRP A 6 -9.17 11.32 -11.97
C TRP A 6 -10.61 10.92 -11.60
N PRO A 7 -11.13 9.78 -12.08
CA PRO A 7 -12.54 9.40 -11.94
C PRO A 7 -12.93 8.95 -10.51
N GLY A 8 -12.25 9.46 -9.48
CA GLY A 8 -12.29 8.93 -8.14
C GLY A 8 -11.94 9.94 -7.04
N ASN A 9 -12.26 9.59 -5.80
CA ASN A 9 -11.89 10.38 -4.64
C ASN A 9 -10.52 9.93 -4.11
N LEU A 10 -9.57 10.87 -4.01
CA LEU A 10 -8.25 10.65 -3.44
C LEU A 10 -8.23 11.15 -1.99
N GLY A 11 -7.94 10.25 -1.06
CA GLY A 11 -7.69 10.60 0.34
C GLY A 11 -6.22 10.36 0.70
N ALA A 12 -5.63 11.24 1.49
CA ALA A 12 -4.35 11.02 2.15
C ALA A 12 -4.53 11.13 3.67
N GLY A 13 -3.96 10.18 4.40
CA GLY A 13 -4.01 10.15 5.87
C GLY A 13 -2.64 9.91 6.47
N LEU A 14 -2.43 10.45 7.67
CA LEU A 14 -1.27 10.17 8.51
C LEU A 14 -1.67 9.21 9.61
N LEU A 15 -0.77 8.29 9.95
CA LEU A 15 -0.83 7.44 11.14
C LEU A 15 0.02 8.09 12.23
N PRO A 16 -0.56 8.86 13.18
CA PRO A 16 0.20 9.43 14.28
C PRO A 16 0.42 8.40 15.39
N ALA A 17 1.63 8.37 15.93
CA ALA A 17 1.93 7.73 17.19
C ALA A 17 1.32 8.53 18.37
N PRO A 18 1.15 7.90 19.56
CA PRO A 18 0.76 8.61 20.79
C PRO A 18 1.72 9.76 21.17
N ASP A 19 2.99 9.69 20.77
CA ASP A 19 3.99 10.74 20.99
C ASP A 19 4.03 11.82 19.89
N GLY A 20 3.14 11.73 18.90
CA GLY A 20 3.02 12.67 17.79
C GLY A 20 3.97 12.38 16.62
N THR A 21 4.80 11.34 16.67
CA THR A 21 5.62 10.93 15.53
C THR A 21 4.77 10.32 14.41
N CYS A 22 5.24 10.42 13.16
CA CYS A 22 4.55 9.80 12.01
C CYS A 22 4.91 8.31 11.93
N GLN A 23 3.91 7.44 12.13
CA GLN A 23 4.01 5.99 11.96
C GLN A 23 3.56 5.53 10.58
N GLY A 24 3.23 6.44 9.67
CA GLY A 24 2.92 6.09 8.30
C GLY A 24 2.09 7.13 7.59
N VAL A 25 2.10 7.01 6.26
CA VAL A 25 1.20 7.74 5.38
C VAL A 25 0.44 6.70 4.58
N PHE A 26 -0.86 6.89 4.40
CA PHE A 26 -1.62 6.08 3.47
C PHE A 26 -2.36 6.91 2.45
N LEU A 27 -2.48 6.37 1.25
CA LEU A 27 -3.26 6.91 0.14
C LEU A 27 -4.44 6.00 -0.13
N ARG A 28 -5.62 6.59 -0.24
CA ARG A 28 -6.87 5.92 -0.55
C ARG A 28 -7.35 6.37 -1.91
N TYR A 29 -7.58 5.43 -2.82
CA TYR A 29 -8.13 5.67 -4.14
C TYR A 29 -9.52 5.06 -4.25
N ASP A 30 -10.57 5.89 -4.26
CA ASP A 30 -11.94 5.46 -4.57
C ASP A 30 -12.16 5.52 -6.08
N LEU A 31 -12.09 4.38 -6.75
CA LEU A 31 -12.37 4.28 -8.19
C LEU A 31 -13.81 3.84 -8.48
N PHE A 32 -14.64 3.69 -7.44
CA PHE A 32 -16.02 3.20 -7.56
C PHE A 32 -17.05 4.33 -7.39
N GLY A 33 -16.63 5.59 -7.45
CA GLY A 33 -17.53 6.74 -7.42
C GLY A 33 -18.28 6.88 -6.10
N GLY A 34 -17.58 6.66 -4.97
CA GLY A 34 -18.15 6.81 -3.63
C GLY A 34 -18.66 5.52 -3.00
N ARG A 35 -18.38 4.36 -3.62
CA ARG A 35 -18.75 3.03 -3.09
C ARG A 35 -17.62 2.34 -2.34
N GLY A 36 -16.54 3.06 -2.04
CA GLY A 36 -15.39 2.52 -1.31
C GLY A 36 -14.11 2.52 -2.14
N PRO A 37 -12.96 2.32 -1.49
CA PRO A 37 -11.68 2.34 -2.16
C PRO A 37 -11.48 1.10 -3.01
N ALA A 38 -10.91 1.30 -4.20
CA ALA A 38 -10.37 0.22 -5.00
C ALA A 38 -8.93 -0.10 -4.61
N MET A 39 -8.24 0.82 -3.94
CA MET A 39 -6.84 0.65 -3.54
C MET A 39 -6.48 1.48 -2.30
N ILE A 40 -5.69 0.88 -1.41
CA ILE A 40 -4.98 1.51 -0.31
C ILE A 40 -3.47 1.28 -0.52
N ILE A 41 -2.68 2.35 -0.42
CA ILE A 41 -1.21 2.29 -0.42
C ILE A 41 -0.72 2.84 0.91
N GLY A 42 0.01 2.04 1.66
CA GLY A 42 0.63 2.45 2.92
C GLY A 42 2.15 2.54 2.80
N ASN A 43 2.71 3.64 3.28
CA ASN A 43 4.13 3.85 3.46
C ASN A 43 4.40 3.90 4.97
N LEU A 44 4.81 2.78 5.53
CA LEU A 44 5.07 2.66 6.96
C LEU A 44 6.58 2.82 7.16
N PRO A 45 7.09 3.73 8.01
CA PRO A 45 8.52 3.85 8.36
C PRO A 45 8.95 2.78 9.38
N GLU A 46 10.27 2.59 9.52
CA GLU A 46 10.85 1.65 10.49
C GLU A 46 10.37 1.98 11.91
N GLY A 47 10.01 0.95 12.68
CA GLY A 47 9.45 1.10 14.03
C GLY A 47 7.97 1.49 14.07
N SER A 48 7.29 1.62 12.93
CA SER A 48 5.83 1.76 12.91
C SER A 48 5.15 0.48 13.41
N ALA A 49 4.28 0.62 14.42
CA ALA A 49 3.50 -0.49 14.95
C ALA A 49 2.57 -1.12 13.89
N ALA A 50 2.19 -0.39 12.84
CA ALA A 50 1.37 -0.93 11.76
C ALA A 50 2.13 -1.95 10.88
N ARG A 51 3.47 -2.04 11.01
CA ARG A 51 4.28 -3.09 10.37
C ARG A 51 4.27 -4.40 11.15
N ASP A 52 4.06 -4.34 12.45
CA ASP A 52 4.17 -5.48 13.37
C ASP A 52 2.85 -6.26 13.37
N VAL A 53 2.62 -7.01 12.30
CA VAL A 53 1.39 -7.79 12.10
C VAL A 53 1.58 -9.21 12.63
N PRO A 54 0.71 -9.71 13.53
CA PRO A 54 0.74 -11.09 14.00
C PRO A 54 0.62 -12.11 12.86
N GLU A 55 1.14 -13.32 13.10
CA GLU A 55 1.05 -14.40 12.10
C GLU A 55 -0.41 -14.74 11.78
N GLY A 56 -0.74 -14.76 10.48
CA GLY A 56 -2.09 -15.05 9.98
C GLY A 56 -3.02 -13.82 9.89
N GLU A 57 -2.66 -12.70 10.54
CA GLU A 57 -3.41 -11.45 10.43
C GLU A 57 -3.09 -10.69 9.15
N VAL A 58 -4.05 -9.91 8.69
CA VAL A 58 -3.91 -9.13 7.45
C VAL A 58 -3.09 -7.85 7.69
N PRO A 59 -2.33 -7.38 6.70
CA PRO A 59 -1.69 -6.08 6.77
C PRO A 59 -2.67 -4.95 7.08
N PHE A 60 -2.19 -3.89 7.75
CA PHE A 60 -3.00 -2.73 8.11
C PHE A 60 -3.79 -2.18 6.91
N GLU A 61 -3.16 -2.07 5.75
CA GLU A 61 -3.77 -1.55 4.52
C GLU A 61 -4.93 -2.43 4.02
N VAL A 62 -4.84 -3.75 4.20
CA VAL A 62 -5.92 -4.68 3.89
C VAL A 62 -7.07 -4.46 4.88
N GLY A 63 -6.78 -4.31 6.17
CA GLY A 63 -7.78 -3.96 7.18
C GLY A 63 -8.51 -2.65 6.86
N GLN A 64 -7.79 -1.61 6.44
CA GLN A 64 -8.38 -0.34 6.03
C GLN A 64 -9.22 -0.46 4.75
N LEU A 65 -8.77 -1.27 3.79
CA LEU A 65 -9.53 -1.55 2.57
C LEU A 65 -10.86 -2.24 2.91
N LEU A 66 -10.82 -3.28 3.74
CA LEU A 66 -12.00 -4.03 4.18
C LEU A 66 -12.99 -3.15 4.95
N LEU A 67 -12.50 -2.35 5.89
CA LEU A 67 -13.33 -1.40 6.64
C LEU A 67 -14.03 -0.42 5.69
N ALA A 68 -13.31 0.10 4.71
CA ALA A 68 -13.83 1.10 3.80
C ALA A 68 -14.75 0.51 2.71
N LEU A 69 -14.74 -0.81 2.52
CA LEU A 69 -15.69 -1.56 1.70
C LEU A 69 -16.87 -2.11 2.51
N GLU A 70 -16.92 -1.86 3.83
CA GLU A 70 -17.92 -2.42 4.73
C GLU A 70 -17.99 -3.95 4.65
N ASN A 71 -16.83 -4.61 4.53
CA ASN A 71 -16.75 -6.06 4.45
C ASN A 71 -16.73 -6.68 5.86
N ASP A 72 -17.79 -7.39 6.20
CA ASP A 72 -17.96 -8.05 7.50
C ASP A 72 -17.39 -9.48 7.56
N GLU A 73 -16.91 -10.02 6.43
CA GLU A 73 -16.33 -11.36 6.38
C GLU A 73 -14.90 -11.39 6.96
N GLU A 74 -14.57 -12.46 7.68
CA GLU A 74 -13.24 -12.67 8.22
C GLU A 74 -12.24 -12.99 7.11
N VAL A 75 -11.21 -12.15 6.98
CA VAL A 75 -10.13 -12.32 6.01
C VAL A 75 -8.84 -12.61 6.76
N THR A 76 -8.10 -13.63 6.32
CA THR A 76 -6.82 -14.04 6.90
C THR A 76 -5.75 -14.22 5.84
N VAL A 77 -4.49 -14.21 6.25
CA VAL A 77 -3.36 -14.54 5.37
C VAL A 77 -3.25 -16.05 5.23
N VAL A 78 -3.30 -16.54 3.99
CA VAL A 78 -3.19 -17.97 3.66
C VAL A 78 -1.83 -18.33 3.07
N GLY A 79 -0.98 -17.35 2.79
CA GLY A 79 0.40 -17.57 2.36
C GLY A 79 1.08 -16.32 1.85
N THR A 80 2.37 -16.45 1.58
CA THR A 80 3.19 -15.40 0.98
C THR A 80 4.07 -15.97 -0.13
N GLU A 81 4.45 -15.12 -1.08
CA GLU A 81 5.31 -15.49 -2.19
C GLU A 81 6.18 -14.29 -2.59
N ASP A 82 7.50 -14.45 -2.51
CA ASP A 82 8.44 -13.41 -2.92
C ASP A 82 8.73 -13.54 -4.43
N VAL A 83 8.51 -12.45 -5.16
CA VAL A 83 8.64 -12.37 -6.62
C VAL A 83 9.71 -11.33 -6.97
N PRO A 84 10.77 -11.71 -7.72
CA PRO A 84 11.74 -10.75 -8.23
C PRO A 84 11.13 -9.94 -9.37
N VAL A 85 11.19 -8.62 -9.26
CA VAL A 85 10.72 -7.66 -10.28
C VAL A 85 11.88 -6.77 -10.71
N MET A 86 12.20 -6.80 -12.00
CA MET A 86 13.22 -5.92 -12.57
C MET A 86 12.64 -4.53 -12.83
N GLN A 87 13.33 -3.50 -12.38
CA GLN A 87 13.00 -2.10 -12.62
C GLN A 87 14.21 -1.37 -13.19
N GLY A 88 14.32 -1.36 -14.53
CA GLY A 88 15.55 -0.97 -15.19
C GLY A 88 16.69 -1.90 -14.75
N ASP A 89 17.76 -1.32 -14.21
CA ASP A 89 18.93 -2.07 -13.72
C ASP A 89 18.79 -2.53 -12.25
N ASN A 90 17.70 -2.17 -11.57
CA ASN A 90 17.49 -2.52 -10.16
C ASN A 90 16.60 -3.75 -10.01
N LEU A 91 16.95 -4.63 -9.10
CA LEU A 91 16.11 -5.74 -8.66
C LEU A 91 15.29 -5.34 -7.43
N LEU A 92 13.97 -5.43 -7.52
CA LEU A 92 13.05 -5.28 -6.40
C LEU A 92 12.49 -6.65 -6.02
N ILE A 93 12.51 -7.00 -4.73
CA ILE A 93 11.82 -8.20 -4.24
C ILE A 93 10.44 -7.77 -3.74
N VAL A 94 9.41 -8.24 -4.43
CA VAL A 94 8.01 -7.95 -4.08
C VAL A 94 7.40 -9.17 -3.43
N ARG A 95 6.98 -9.04 -2.18
CA ARG A 95 6.23 -10.07 -1.46
C ARG A 95 4.76 -9.96 -1.80
N ARG A 96 4.19 -10.99 -2.41
CA ARG A 96 2.74 -11.15 -2.58
C ARG A 96 2.16 -11.78 -1.33
N VAL A 97 1.15 -11.15 -0.74
CA VAL A 97 0.41 -11.69 0.42
C VAL A 97 -0.89 -12.29 -0.11
N LYS A 98 -1.03 -13.61 0.03
CA LYS A 98 -2.23 -14.34 -0.38
C LYS A 98 -3.23 -14.31 0.78
N LEU A 99 -4.45 -13.89 0.49
CA LEU A 99 -5.53 -13.73 1.46
C LEU A 99 -6.62 -14.79 1.20
N SER A 100 -7.41 -15.10 2.21
CA SER A 100 -8.59 -15.97 2.07
C SER A 100 -9.64 -15.38 1.12
N GLU A 101 -9.69 -14.05 0.99
CA GLU A 101 -10.47 -13.33 -0.01
C GLU A 101 -9.64 -13.08 -1.28
N SER A 102 -9.98 -13.81 -2.35
CA SER A 102 -9.27 -13.78 -3.64
C SER A 102 -9.41 -12.48 -4.43
N ARG A 103 -10.43 -11.66 -4.13
CA ARG A 103 -10.63 -10.34 -4.76
C ARG A 103 -9.60 -9.33 -4.30
N ILE A 104 -8.91 -9.58 -3.18
CA ILE A 104 -7.89 -8.68 -2.66
C ILE A 104 -6.53 -9.11 -3.21
N SER A 105 -5.94 -8.22 -4.00
CA SER A 105 -4.51 -8.27 -4.30
C SER A 105 -3.75 -7.52 -3.21
N CYS A 106 -2.77 -8.16 -2.58
CA CYS A 106 -1.92 -7.51 -1.60
C CYS A 106 -0.44 -7.79 -1.91
N VAL A 107 0.37 -6.74 -1.96
CA VAL A 107 1.82 -6.84 -2.14
C VAL A 107 2.56 -5.90 -1.20
N GLN A 108 3.77 -6.30 -0.85
CA GLN A 108 4.68 -5.59 0.03
C GLN A 108 6.07 -5.53 -0.57
N PHE A 109 6.76 -4.41 -0.41
CA PHE A 109 8.18 -4.30 -0.75
C PHE A 109 8.85 -3.20 0.07
N ASP A 110 10.13 -3.37 0.34
CA ASP A 110 10.94 -2.38 1.02
C ASP A 110 11.52 -1.37 0.02
N ARG A 111 11.46 -0.10 0.40
CA ARG A 111 12.21 0.97 -0.25
C ARG A 111 13.60 1.11 0.36
N SER A 112 14.49 1.75 -0.39
CA SER A 112 15.88 2.01 0.02
C SER A 112 16.01 2.92 1.26
N ASP A 113 14.96 3.64 1.63
CA ASP A 113 14.88 4.49 2.83
C ASP A 113 14.26 3.76 4.04
N ASN A 114 14.30 2.42 4.05
CA ASN A 114 13.70 1.56 5.07
C ASN A 114 12.21 1.85 5.28
N VAL A 115 11.47 2.17 4.21
CA VAL A 115 10.01 2.29 4.24
C VAL A 115 9.40 1.02 3.66
N LEU A 116 8.51 0.37 4.41
CA LEU A 116 7.70 -0.74 3.94
C LEU A 116 6.53 -0.14 3.17
N VAL A 117 6.44 -0.47 1.89
CA VAL A 117 5.29 -0.14 1.07
C VAL A 117 4.38 -1.35 1.04
N THR A 118 3.13 -1.18 1.46
CA THR A 118 2.06 -2.17 1.27
C THR A 118 1.04 -1.60 0.31
N ILE A 119 0.61 -2.39 -0.67
CA ILE A 119 -0.49 -2.04 -1.58
C ILE A 119 -1.56 -3.11 -1.42
N ALA A 120 -2.78 -2.69 -1.09
CA ALA A 120 -3.96 -3.53 -1.07
C ALA A 120 -4.96 -3.01 -2.11
N ALA A 121 -5.47 -3.88 -2.97
CA ALA A 121 -6.40 -3.51 -4.02
C ALA A 121 -7.55 -4.51 -4.14
N TRP A 122 -8.76 -4.00 -4.41
CA TRP A 122 -9.97 -4.79 -4.57
C TRP A 122 -10.34 -4.96 -6.04
N ASP A 123 -10.55 -6.21 -6.49
CA ASP A 123 -10.91 -6.58 -7.86
C ASP A 123 -9.97 -6.02 -8.95
N ARG A 124 -8.73 -5.68 -8.56
CA ARG A 124 -7.72 -5.11 -9.44
C ARG A 124 -6.36 -5.76 -9.21
N PRO A 125 -5.69 -6.24 -10.27
CA PRO A 125 -4.33 -6.71 -10.15
C PRO A 125 -3.39 -5.53 -9.88
N ILE A 126 -2.33 -5.80 -9.14
CA ILE A 126 -1.24 -4.84 -8.91
C ILE A 126 -0.13 -5.15 -9.93
N THR A 127 0.24 -4.16 -10.73
CA THR A 127 1.21 -4.30 -11.82
C THR A 127 2.56 -3.69 -11.46
N ASP A 128 3.61 -4.18 -12.12
CA ASP A 128 4.99 -3.79 -11.85
C ASP A 128 5.26 -2.29 -12.07
N ASP A 129 4.52 -1.66 -12.97
CA ASP A 129 4.59 -0.22 -13.24
C ASP A 129 4.28 0.63 -12.00
N LEU A 130 3.36 0.17 -11.15
CA LEU A 130 2.99 0.90 -9.93
C LEU A 130 4.15 0.95 -8.94
N TYR A 131 4.95 -0.11 -8.85
CA TYR A 131 6.12 -0.15 -7.97
C TYR A 131 7.17 0.88 -8.37
N ALA A 132 7.33 1.13 -9.68
CA ALA A 132 8.28 2.11 -10.19
C ALA A 132 7.88 3.55 -9.83
N LEU A 133 6.58 3.84 -9.81
CA LEU A 133 6.04 5.16 -9.44
C LEU A 133 6.19 5.48 -7.95
N LEU A 134 6.25 4.47 -7.09
CA LEU A 134 6.30 4.63 -5.63
C LEU A 134 7.73 4.74 -5.07
N LYS A 135 8.75 4.76 -5.95
CA LYS A 135 10.13 5.01 -5.54
C LYS A 135 10.30 6.42 -4.96
N PRO A 136 11.26 6.60 -4.04
CA PRO A 136 11.68 7.93 -3.63
C PRO A 136 12.07 8.72 -4.88
N LEU A 137 11.56 9.95 -5.00
CA LEU A 137 12.03 10.87 -6.01
C LEU A 137 13.53 11.13 -5.78
N PRO A 138 14.36 11.18 -6.85
CA PRO A 138 15.78 11.47 -6.73
C PRO A 138 16.03 12.71 -5.87
N ALA A 139 17.00 12.64 -4.96
CA ALA A 139 17.29 13.72 -4.02
C ALA A 139 17.65 15.03 -4.75
N GLU A 140 18.21 14.92 -5.95
CA GLU A 140 18.58 16.02 -6.83
C GLU A 140 17.38 16.87 -7.27
N LEU A 141 16.17 16.28 -7.35
CA LEU A 141 14.95 17.01 -7.69
C LEU A 141 14.49 17.97 -6.58
N PHE A 142 14.93 17.75 -5.34
CA PHE A 142 14.59 18.58 -4.19
C PHE A 142 15.68 19.59 -3.82
N GLN A 143 16.80 19.62 -4.57
CA GLN A 143 17.90 20.56 -4.35
C GLN A 143 17.68 21.95 -4.98
N GLN A 144 16.51 22.22 -5.57
CA GLN A 144 16.16 23.55 -6.03
C GLN A 144 15.51 24.34 -4.89
N GLY A 145 16.33 25.16 -4.22
CA GLY A 145 15.90 26.31 -3.42
C GLY A 145 15.67 27.54 -4.28
#